data_AF-A0A924CFB8-F1
#
_entry.id   AF-A0A924CFB8-F1
#
_cell.length_a   1.000
_cell.length_b   1.000
_cell.length_c   1.000
_cell.angle_alpha   90.00
_cell.angle_beta   90.00
_cell.angle_gamma   90.00
#
_symmetry.space_group_name_H-M   'P 1'
#
loop_
_entity.id
_entity.type
_entity.pdbx_description
1 polymer ?
#
loop_
_entity_poly.entity_id
_entity_poly.type
_entity_poly.pdbx_seq_one_letter_code
_entity_poly.pdbx_strand_id
1 'polypeptide(L)'
;PVIAMVRLGKWQEILHSPVPDSSWKYAVILDDFAKGLALVHAKNEAAASQLLEQLEANLLDSSLALRSMPFNAPVQLARIAAGILKGELYSAAAKNNEALTAFKSAVEEEDKLIYREPQEWLLPARQYLGAYLLKMKQPNAAEKVYREDLMANPGNGWSLLGLYQSLLVQGKKGEALLYKESYITAFKDADVMPVASVY
;
A
#
# COMPACT_ATOMS: atom_id res chain seq x y z
N PRO A 1 -14.94 15.03 -5.95
CA PRO A 1 -16.04 15.02 -6.95
C PRO A 1 -15.95 16.14 -8.00
N VAL A 2 -15.60 17.38 -7.61
CA VAL A 2 -15.57 18.53 -8.55
C VAL A 2 -14.57 18.37 -9.70
N ILE A 3 -13.41 17.74 -9.44
CA ILE A 3 -12.38 17.48 -10.46
C ILE A 3 -12.89 16.55 -11.58
N ALA A 4 -13.68 15.53 -11.24
CA ALA A 4 -14.29 14.66 -12.25
C ALA A 4 -15.31 15.42 -13.11
N MET A 5 -16.07 16.33 -12.51
CA MET A 5 -17.02 17.18 -13.24
C MET A 5 -16.33 18.18 -14.15
N VAL A 6 -15.22 18.79 -13.69
CA VAL A 6 -14.36 19.66 -14.51
C VAL A 6 -13.85 18.88 -15.71
N ARG A 7 -13.36 17.65 -15.49
CA ARG A 7 -12.87 16.77 -16.56
C ARG A 7 -13.94 16.45 -17.60
N LEU A 8 -15.19 16.29 -17.18
CA LEU A 8 -16.32 15.97 -18.05
C LEU A 8 -17.03 17.22 -18.61
N GLY A 9 -16.55 18.42 -18.31
CA GLY A 9 -17.12 19.67 -18.82
C GLY A 9 -18.50 20.02 -18.27
N LYS A 10 -18.85 19.53 -17.07
CA LYS A 10 -20.16 19.71 -16.43
C LYS A 10 -20.28 21.09 -15.75
N TRP A 11 -20.12 22.17 -16.52
CA TRP A 11 -19.97 23.53 -15.99
C TRP A 11 -21.17 24.03 -15.20
N GLN A 12 -22.39 23.77 -15.67
CA GLN A 12 -23.60 24.18 -14.95
C GLN A 12 -23.74 23.40 -13.63
N GLU A 13 -23.41 22.11 -13.61
CA GLU A 13 -23.44 21.32 -12.37
C GLU A 13 -22.41 21.83 -11.35
N ILE A 14 -21.25 22.29 -11.80
CA ILE A 14 -20.21 22.91 -10.95
C ILE A 14 -20.69 24.24 -10.38
N LEU A 15 -21.34 25.10 -11.17
CA LEU A 15 -21.82 26.40 -10.67
C LEU A 15 -22.92 26.25 -9.62
N HIS A 16 -23.71 25.19 -9.72
CA HIS A 16 -24.74 24.85 -8.73
C HIS A 16 -24.23 23.89 -7.64
N SER A 17 -22.94 23.52 -7.64
CA SER A 17 -22.40 22.64 -6.62
C SER A 17 -22.34 23.37 -5.28
N PRO A 18 -22.66 22.67 -4.17
CA PRO A 18 -22.57 23.26 -2.83
C PRO A 18 -21.14 23.76 -2.57
N VAL A 19 -21.03 24.85 -1.83
CA VAL A 19 -19.75 25.42 -1.41
C VAL A 19 -19.14 24.52 -0.32
N PRO A 20 -17.84 24.17 -0.40
CA PRO A 20 -17.18 23.38 0.63
C PRO A 20 -17.04 24.16 1.94
N ASP A 21 -16.79 23.45 3.02
CA ASP A 21 -16.47 24.05 4.31
C ASP A 21 -15.21 24.92 4.22
N SER A 22 -15.28 26.16 4.71
CA SER A 22 -14.20 27.13 4.62
C SER A 22 -12.94 26.77 5.42
N SER A 23 -13.05 25.80 6.35
CA SER A 23 -11.93 25.23 7.11
C SER A 23 -11.11 24.21 6.31
N TRP A 24 -11.68 23.59 5.28
CA TRP A 24 -10.97 22.66 4.41
C TRP A 24 -10.28 23.42 3.30
N LYS A 25 -9.18 24.07 3.65
CA LYS A 25 -8.52 25.04 2.77
C LYS A 25 -8.22 24.50 1.39
N TYR A 26 -7.76 23.26 1.29
CA TYR A 26 -7.54 22.62 0.00
C TYR A 26 -8.83 22.35 -0.79
N ALA A 27 -9.93 22.00 -0.12
CA ALA A 27 -11.21 21.77 -0.79
C ALA A 27 -11.84 23.08 -1.30
N VAL A 28 -11.76 24.16 -0.53
CA VAL A 28 -12.18 25.52 -0.95
C VAL A 28 -11.42 25.95 -2.19
N ILE A 29 -10.10 25.82 -2.17
CA ILE A 29 -9.23 26.10 -3.32
C ILE A 29 -9.67 25.30 -4.56
N LEU A 30 -10.02 24.02 -4.40
CA LEU A 30 -10.47 23.20 -5.53
C LEU A 30 -11.90 23.54 -6.02
N ASP A 31 -12.77 24.08 -5.18
CA ASP A 31 -14.10 24.57 -5.58
C ASP A 31 -14.00 25.91 -6.30
N ASP A 32 -13.20 26.85 -5.78
CA ASP A 32 -12.91 28.14 -6.42
C ASP A 32 -12.29 27.92 -7.80
N PHE A 33 -11.34 26.98 -7.90
CA PHE A 33 -10.75 26.55 -9.17
C PHE A 33 -11.81 26.04 -10.16
N ALA A 34 -12.67 25.12 -9.72
CA ALA A 34 -13.66 24.52 -10.60
C ALA A 34 -14.74 25.50 -11.06
N LYS A 35 -15.25 26.34 -10.15
CA LYS A 35 -16.23 27.39 -10.47
C LYS A 35 -15.63 28.52 -11.30
N GLY A 36 -14.37 28.88 -11.04
CA GLY A 36 -13.60 29.80 -11.86
C GLY A 36 -13.54 29.33 -13.32
N LEU A 37 -13.19 28.06 -13.55
CA LEU A 37 -13.21 27.45 -14.89
C LEU A 37 -14.60 27.45 -15.52
N ALA A 38 -15.64 27.10 -14.77
CA ALA A 38 -17.01 27.12 -15.28
C ALA A 38 -17.46 28.55 -15.68
N LEU A 39 -17.06 29.58 -14.93
CA LEU A 39 -17.33 30.98 -15.24
C LEU A 39 -16.58 31.48 -16.46
N VAL A 40 -15.32 31.07 -16.67
CA VAL A 40 -14.59 31.32 -17.91
C VAL A 40 -15.34 30.73 -19.10
N HIS A 41 -15.82 29.49 -19.00
CA HIS A 41 -16.61 28.85 -20.07
C HIS A 41 -17.98 29.52 -20.28
N ALA A 42 -18.54 30.14 -19.24
CA ALA A 42 -19.73 30.97 -19.34
C ALA A 42 -19.44 32.41 -19.85
N LYS A 43 -18.19 32.72 -20.20
CA LYS A 43 -17.70 34.05 -20.61
C LYS A 43 -17.91 35.14 -19.56
N ASN A 44 -17.86 34.77 -18.28
CA ASN A 44 -17.93 35.70 -17.15
C ASN A 44 -16.53 35.86 -16.52
N GLU A 45 -15.66 36.57 -17.24
CA GLU A 45 -14.24 36.75 -16.88
C GLU A 45 -14.07 37.56 -15.58
N ALA A 46 -14.97 38.50 -15.30
CA ALA A 46 -14.92 39.30 -14.08
C ALA A 46 -15.13 38.43 -12.84
N ALA A 47 -16.17 37.58 -12.82
CA ALA A 47 -16.44 36.68 -11.70
C ALA A 47 -15.37 35.58 -11.58
N ALA A 48 -14.84 35.09 -12.70
CA ALA A 48 -13.73 34.14 -12.69
C ALA A 48 -12.45 34.74 -12.08
N SER A 49 -12.15 36.00 -12.40
CA SER A 49 -10.99 36.71 -11.83
C SER A 49 -11.10 36.88 -10.32
N GLN A 50 -12.30 37.16 -9.81
CA GLN A 50 -12.55 37.25 -8.36
C GLN A 50 -12.31 35.92 -7.64
N LEU A 51 -12.72 34.79 -8.23
CA LEU A 51 -12.43 33.46 -7.65
C LEU A 51 -10.95 33.12 -7.71
N LEU A 52 -10.23 33.57 -8.74
CA LEU A 52 -8.78 33.39 -8.81
C LEU A 52 -8.08 34.16 -7.68
N GLU A 53 -8.45 35.41 -7.42
CA GLU A 53 -7.90 36.19 -6.29
C GLU A 53 -8.19 35.51 -4.94
N GLN A 54 -9.41 35.00 -4.75
CA GLN A 54 -9.78 34.28 -3.53
C GLN A 54 -8.98 32.98 -3.34
N LEU A 55 -8.80 32.24 -4.43
CA LEU A 55 -7.97 31.04 -4.45
C LEU A 55 -6.53 31.38 -4.08
N GLU A 56 -5.95 32.41 -4.70
CA GLU A 56 -4.57 32.85 -4.44
C GLU A 56 -4.36 33.32 -3.00
N ALA A 57 -5.35 33.99 -2.41
CA ALA A 57 -5.32 34.35 -0.99
C ALA A 57 -5.36 33.11 -0.09
N ASN A 58 -6.20 32.12 -0.42
CA ASN A 58 -6.31 30.87 0.34
C ASN A 58 -5.05 30.01 0.28
N LEU A 59 -4.21 30.15 -0.75
CA LEU A 59 -2.92 29.43 -0.85
C LEU A 59 -1.94 29.78 0.28
N LEU A 60 -2.12 30.93 0.94
CA LEU A 60 -1.25 31.37 2.05
C LEU A 60 -1.57 30.68 3.37
N ASP A 61 -2.64 29.87 3.43
CA ASP A 61 -3.02 29.17 4.64
C ASP A 61 -2.00 28.08 5.01
N SER A 62 -1.43 28.18 6.21
CA SER A 62 -0.38 27.28 6.70
C SER A 62 -0.85 25.84 6.89
N SER A 63 -2.15 25.59 6.98
CA SER A 63 -2.70 24.23 7.04
C SER A 63 -2.45 23.45 5.74
N LEU A 64 -2.30 24.13 4.61
CA LEU A 64 -1.90 23.51 3.34
C LEU A 64 -0.48 22.96 3.39
N ALA A 65 0.34 23.45 4.33
CA ALA A 65 1.68 22.95 4.59
C ALA A 65 1.71 21.81 5.63
N LEU A 66 0.58 21.48 6.28
CA LEU A 66 0.51 20.39 7.25
C LEU A 66 0.47 19.03 6.57
N ARG A 67 1.42 18.17 6.93
CA ARG A 67 1.47 16.78 6.48
C ARG A 67 0.68 15.92 7.45
N SER A 68 -0.22 15.12 6.90
CA SER A 68 -1.12 14.25 7.66
C SER A 68 -0.32 13.22 8.49
N MET A 69 -0.73 13.07 9.74
CA MET A 69 -0.35 12.01 10.68
C MET A 69 -1.66 11.32 11.10
N PRO A 70 -1.70 10.01 11.37
CA PRO A 70 -0.56 9.12 11.51
C PRO A 70 -0.18 8.47 10.19
N PHE A 71 0.89 8.95 9.59
CA PHE A 71 1.66 8.18 8.63
C PHE A 71 2.77 7.55 9.44
N ASN A 72 3.15 6.32 9.10
CA ASN A 72 4.38 5.79 9.64
C ASN A 72 5.49 6.78 9.32
N ALA A 73 6.40 6.98 10.27
CA ALA A 73 7.58 7.77 9.96
C ALA A 73 8.33 7.00 8.86
N PRO A 74 8.78 7.64 7.77
CA PRO A 74 9.46 6.96 6.67
C PRO A 74 10.65 6.09 7.11
N VAL A 75 11.28 6.44 8.26
CA VAL A 75 12.34 5.65 8.88
C VAL A 75 11.90 4.23 9.29
N GLN A 76 10.64 4.02 9.67
CA GLN A 76 10.12 2.70 10.02
C GLN A 76 10.08 1.80 8.78
N LEU A 77 9.55 2.31 7.67
CA LEU A 77 9.53 1.61 6.38
C LEU A 77 10.96 1.29 5.89
N ALA A 78 11.88 2.24 6.02
CA ALA A 78 13.28 2.06 5.64
C ALA A 78 14.00 0.97 6.47
N ARG A 79 13.64 0.82 7.74
CA ARG A 79 14.21 -0.24 8.60
C ARG A 79 13.76 -1.64 8.16
N ILE A 80 12.51 -1.80 7.73
CA ILE A 80 11.98 -3.06 7.18
C ILE A 80 12.77 -3.43 5.92
N ALA A 81 12.90 -2.49 4.98
CA ALA A 81 13.68 -2.67 3.75
C ALA A 81 15.14 -3.11 4.03
N ALA A 82 15.80 -2.44 4.97
CA ALA A 82 17.18 -2.76 5.36
C ALA A 82 17.29 -4.15 6.01
N GLY A 83 16.29 -4.55 6.80
CA GLY A 83 16.24 -5.87 7.41
C GLY A 83 16.12 -6.99 6.37
N ILE A 84 15.21 -6.84 5.40
CA ILE A 84 15.03 -7.79 4.29
C ILE A 84 16.34 -7.94 3.50
N LEU A 85 16.96 -6.83 3.07
CA LEU A 85 18.20 -6.87 2.30
C LEU A 85 19.37 -7.52 3.06
N LYS A 86 19.51 -7.23 4.36
CA LYS A 86 20.52 -7.89 5.21
C LYS A 86 20.29 -9.39 5.27
N GLY A 87 19.03 -9.82 5.42
CA GLY A 87 18.66 -11.24 5.42
C GLY A 87 19.11 -11.93 4.14
N GLU A 88 18.82 -11.34 2.98
CA GLU A 88 19.22 -11.87 1.67
C GLU A 88 20.75 -11.94 1.51
N LEU A 89 21.48 -10.88 1.86
CA LEU A 89 22.94 -10.87 1.78
C LEU A 89 23.59 -11.94 2.65
N TYR A 90 23.11 -12.12 3.89
CA TYR A 90 23.61 -13.16 4.77
C TYR A 90 23.21 -14.56 4.30
N SER A 91 22.01 -14.72 3.74
CA SER A 91 21.54 -15.96 3.12
C SER A 91 22.41 -16.36 1.92
N ALA A 92 22.81 -15.41 1.08
CA ALA A 92 23.72 -15.63 -0.05
C ALA A 92 25.15 -16.00 0.41
N ALA A 93 25.61 -15.42 1.51
CA ALA A 93 26.91 -15.71 2.12
C ALA A 93 26.93 -16.96 3.03
N ALA A 94 25.84 -17.73 3.06
CA ALA A 94 25.66 -18.89 3.95
C ALA A 94 25.82 -18.58 5.46
N LYS A 95 25.62 -17.32 5.86
CA LYS A 95 25.64 -16.85 7.26
C LYS A 95 24.27 -17.04 7.89
N ASN A 96 23.94 -18.30 8.19
CA ASN A 96 22.55 -18.70 8.40
C ASN A 96 21.89 -18.08 9.65
N ASN A 97 22.65 -17.89 10.72
CA ASN A 97 22.13 -17.32 11.97
C ASN A 97 21.88 -15.82 11.81
N GLU A 98 22.79 -15.13 11.12
CA GLU A 98 22.70 -13.71 10.82
C GLU A 98 21.54 -13.42 9.86
N ALA A 99 21.34 -14.26 8.85
CA ALA A 99 20.21 -14.16 7.92
C ALA A 99 18.86 -14.31 8.65
N LEU A 100 18.73 -15.35 9.48
CA LEU A 100 17.51 -15.57 10.26
C LEU A 100 17.21 -14.39 11.19
N THR A 101 18.23 -13.87 11.85
CA THR A 101 18.11 -12.71 12.76
C THR A 101 17.64 -11.48 11.99
N ALA A 102 18.24 -11.20 10.83
CA ALA A 102 17.89 -10.03 10.02
C ALA A 102 16.43 -10.09 9.51
N PHE A 103 15.99 -11.24 9.02
CA PHE A 103 14.60 -11.40 8.57
C PHE A 103 13.59 -11.26 9.72
N LYS A 104 13.88 -11.81 10.90
CA LYS A 104 13.02 -11.62 12.08
C LYS A 104 12.93 -10.16 12.50
N SER A 105 14.05 -9.44 12.53
CA SER A 105 14.04 -8.01 12.86
C SER A 105 13.25 -7.19 11.83
N ALA A 106 13.25 -7.58 10.54
CA ALA A 106 12.41 -6.92 9.53
C ALA A 106 10.91 -7.09 9.83
N VAL A 107 10.51 -8.31 10.20
CA VAL A 107 9.13 -8.61 10.62
C VAL A 107 8.74 -7.81 11.87
N GLU A 108 9.63 -7.73 12.87
CA GLU A 108 9.38 -6.95 14.09
C GLU A 108 9.23 -5.45 13.83
N GLU A 109 9.94 -4.88 12.85
CA GLU A 109 9.75 -3.48 12.46
C GLU A 109 8.46 -3.27 11.67
N GLU A 110 8.06 -4.25 10.85
CA GLU A 110 6.78 -4.24 10.12
C GLU A 110 5.58 -4.34 11.07
N ASP A 111 5.66 -5.22 12.08
CA ASP A 111 4.62 -5.39 13.10
C ASP A 111 4.41 -4.11 13.96
N LYS A 112 5.37 -3.17 13.96
CA LYS A 112 5.26 -1.86 14.65
C LYS A 112 4.61 -0.79 13.79
N LEU A 113 4.37 -1.05 12.50
CA LEU A 113 3.72 -0.07 11.64
C LEU A 113 2.27 0.16 12.06
N ILE A 114 1.82 1.39 11.89
CA ILE A 114 0.42 1.76 12.01
C ILE A 114 -0.32 1.15 10.82
N TYR A 115 -1.24 0.23 11.09
CA TYR A 115 -2.05 -0.44 10.07
C TYR A 115 -2.90 0.55 9.28
N ARG A 116 -2.92 0.40 7.95
CA ARG A 116 -3.74 1.19 7.03
C ARG A 116 -3.81 0.57 5.65
N GLU A 117 -4.85 0.94 4.90
CA GLU A 117 -5.05 0.53 3.51
C GLU A 117 -5.13 1.74 2.57
N PRO A 118 -4.35 1.75 1.47
CA PRO A 118 -3.34 0.75 1.12
C PRO A 118 -2.18 0.73 2.14
N GLN A 119 -1.56 -0.44 2.33
CA GLN A 119 -0.38 -0.55 3.20
C GLN A 119 0.74 0.37 2.69
N GLU A 120 1.46 0.99 3.62
CA GLU A 120 2.63 1.81 3.28
C GLU A 120 3.82 0.96 2.83
N TRP A 121 3.95 -0.24 3.39
CA TRP A 121 4.93 -1.23 2.99
C TRP A 121 4.26 -2.32 2.16
N LEU A 122 4.78 -2.58 0.95
CA LEU A 122 4.12 -3.44 -0.04
C LEU A 122 4.71 -4.84 -0.17
N LEU A 123 5.83 -5.12 0.51
CA LEU A 123 6.63 -6.34 0.36
C LEU A 123 6.75 -7.07 1.70
N PRO A 124 5.73 -7.81 2.16
CA PRO A 124 5.69 -8.31 3.52
C PRO A 124 6.96 -9.07 3.92
N ALA A 125 7.63 -8.64 4.99
CA ALA A 125 8.88 -9.22 5.44
C ALA A 125 8.72 -10.70 5.82
N ARG A 126 7.50 -11.09 6.20
CA ARG A 126 7.11 -12.48 6.48
C ARG A 126 7.24 -13.38 5.25
N GLN A 127 7.02 -12.88 4.03
CA GLN A 127 7.22 -13.69 2.81
C GLN A 127 8.69 -14.09 2.63
N TYR A 128 9.61 -13.14 2.85
CA TYR A 128 11.05 -13.37 2.82
C TYR A 128 11.51 -14.33 3.92
N LEU A 129 11.05 -14.11 5.15
CA LEU A 129 11.34 -15.01 6.27
C LEU A 129 10.82 -16.43 5.99
N GLY A 130 9.59 -16.57 5.50
CA GLY A 130 8.99 -17.86 5.16
C GLY A 130 9.75 -18.61 4.07
N ALA A 131 10.17 -17.91 3.00
CA ALA A 131 10.94 -18.49 1.92
C ALA A 131 12.33 -18.95 2.40
N TYR A 132 12.99 -18.11 3.20
CA TYR A 132 14.27 -18.47 3.82
C TYR A 132 14.16 -19.70 4.73
N LEU A 133 13.10 -19.80 5.54
CA LEU A 133 12.85 -20.97 6.38
C LEU A 133 12.64 -22.25 5.56
N LEU A 134 11.97 -22.18 4.40
CA LEU A 134 11.85 -23.32 3.49
C LEU A 134 13.21 -23.73 2.92
N LYS A 135 14.05 -22.76 2.48
CA LYS A 135 15.43 -23.01 2.03
C LYS A 135 16.25 -23.72 3.11
N MET A 136 16.04 -23.36 4.37
CA MET A 136 16.70 -23.96 5.53
C MET A 136 16.06 -25.28 6.01
N LYS A 137 15.12 -25.85 5.25
CA LYS A 137 14.40 -27.09 5.60
C LYS A 137 13.65 -27.01 6.94
N GLN A 138 13.10 -25.84 7.26
CA GLN A 138 12.29 -25.59 8.47
C GLN A 138 10.81 -25.32 8.09
N PRO A 139 10.10 -26.30 7.50
CA PRO A 139 8.79 -26.04 6.91
C PRO A 139 7.69 -25.76 7.95
N ASN A 140 7.79 -26.30 9.17
CA ASN A 140 6.86 -25.98 10.27
C ASN A 140 6.94 -24.50 10.68
N ALA A 141 8.17 -23.95 10.72
CA ALA A 141 8.38 -22.54 11.03
C ALA A 141 7.90 -21.65 9.88
N ALA A 142 8.17 -22.05 8.63
CA ALA A 142 7.67 -21.35 7.44
C ALA A 142 6.13 -21.29 7.42
N GLU A 143 5.45 -22.41 7.69
CA GLU A 143 3.98 -22.46 7.78
C GLU A 143 3.46 -21.42 8.77
N LYS A 144 4.05 -21.37 9.97
CA LYS A 144 3.65 -20.41 11.02
C LYS A 144 3.77 -18.97 10.51
N VAL A 145 4.90 -18.62 9.89
CA VAL A 145 5.15 -17.28 9.37
C VAL A 145 4.15 -16.89 8.26
N TYR A 146 3.84 -17.80 7.34
CA TYR A 146 2.85 -17.52 6.29
C TYR A 146 1.43 -17.40 6.82
N ARG A 147 1.06 -18.18 7.84
CA ARG A 147 -0.25 -18.03 8.49
C ARG A 147 -0.36 -16.68 9.19
N GLU A 148 0.68 -16.26 9.90
CA GLU A 148 0.74 -14.93 10.52
C GLU A 148 0.66 -13.83 9.47
N ASP A 149 1.33 -13.98 8.33
CA ASP A 149 1.19 -13.04 7.22
C ASP A 149 -0.24 -12.97 6.69
N LEU A 150 -0.90 -14.11 6.47
CA LEU A 150 -2.27 -14.17 5.96
C LEU A 150 -3.32 -13.65 6.96
N MET A 151 -2.99 -13.57 8.25
CA MET A 151 -3.83 -12.85 9.22
C MET A 151 -3.77 -11.33 9.00
N ALA A 152 -2.60 -10.79 8.66
CA ALA A 152 -2.40 -9.37 8.38
C ALA A 152 -2.78 -8.99 6.94
N ASN A 153 -2.61 -9.92 6.00
CA ASN A 153 -2.78 -9.76 4.56
C ASN A 153 -3.70 -10.87 3.97
N PRO A 154 -5.00 -10.90 4.33
CA PRO A 154 -5.91 -11.94 3.85
C PRO A 154 -5.96 -12.01 2.33
N GLY A 155 -5.82 -13.22 1.78
CA GLY A 155 -5.88 -13.44 0.34
C GLY A 155 -4.60 -13.08 -0.44
N ASN A 156 -3.51 -12.69 0.23
CA ASN A 156 -2.25 -12.42 -0.46
C ASN A 156 -1.73 -13.68 -1.19
N GLY A 157 -1.70 -13.62 -2.53
CA GLY A 157 -1.38 -14.78 -3.37
C GLY A 157 0.01 -15.36 -3.13
N TRP A 158 1.02 -14.52 -2.88
CA TRP A 158 2.38 -14.98 -2.61
C TRP A 158 2.48 -15.72 -1.27
N SER A 159 1.79 -15.23 -0.25
CA SER A 159 1.74 -15.88 1.07
C SER A 159 0.94 -17.17 1.04
N LEU A 160 -0.15 -17.23 0.27
CA LEU A 160 -0.90 -18.47 0.02
C LEU A 160 -0.04 -19.52 -0.70
N LEU A 161 0.75 -19.11 -1.70
CA LEU A 161 1.71 -19.98 -2.39
C LEU A 161 2.79 -20.50 -1.45
N GLY A 162 3.37 -19.62 -0.63
CA GLY A 162 4.35 -20.00 0.38
C GLY A 162 3.80 -20.97 1.43
N LEU A 163 2.56 -20.73 1.91
CA LEU A 163 1.87 -21.63 2.82
C LEU A 163 1.64 -23.00 2.18
N TYR A 164 1.13 -23.04 0.94
CA TYR A 164 0.95 -24.27 0.18
C TYR A 164 2.26 -25.07 0.08
N GLN A 165 3.37 -24.42 -0.29
CA GLN A 165 4.67 -25.05 -0.40
C GLN A 165 5.16 -25.58 0.96
N SER A 166 4.95 -24.83 2.04
CA SER A 166 5.32 -25.25 3.39
C SER A 166 4.57 -26.52 3.84
N LEU A 167 3.28 -26.62 3.53
CA LEU A 167 2.43 -27.76 3.87
C LEU A 167 2.80 -28.99 3.03
N LEU A 168 3.13 -28.80 1.75
CA LEU A 168 3.60 -29.88 0.88
C LEU A 168 4.89 -30.52 1.39
N VAL A 169 5.88 -29.71 1.79
CA VAL A 169 7.16 -30.21 2.31
C VAL A 169 6.96 -31.00 3.62
N GLN A 170 5.94 -30.66 4.41
CA GLN A 170 5.56 -31.42 5.60
C GLN A 170 4.78 -32.71 5.32
N GLY A 171 4.35 -32.94 4.08
CA GLY A 171 3.48 -34.07 3.72
C GLY A 171 2.00 -33.87 4.08
N LYS A 172 1.58 -32.66 4.48
CA LYS A 172 0.18 -32.31 4.81
C LYS A 172 -0.66 -32.08 3.55
N LYS A 173 -0.70 -33.07 2.64
CA LYS A 173 -1.28 -32.92 1.29
C LYS A 173 -2.75 -32.50 1.28
N GLY A 174 -3.57 -33.08 2.17
CA GLY A 174 -5.00 -32.75 2.25
C GLY A 174 -5.23 -31.27 2.58
N GLU A 175 -4.47 -30.74 3.53
CA GLU A 175 -4.54 -29.32 3.90
C GLU A 175 -3.93 -28.41 2.84
N ALA A 176 -2.80 -28.81 2.23
CA ALA A 176 -2.16 -28.05 1.17
C ALA A 176 -3.10 -27.78 -0.01
N LEU A 177 -3.97 -28.73 -0.37
CA LEU A 177 -4.92 -28.57 -1.47
C LEU A 177 -5.88 -27.39 -1.27
N LEU A 178 -6.30 -27.11 -0.03
CA LEU A 178 -7.18 -25.98 0.28
C LEU A 178 -6.55 -24.64 -0.10
N TYR A 179 -5.25 -24.49 0.17
CA TYR A 179 -4.51 -23.27 -0.15
C TYR A 179 -4.06 -23.20 -1.61
N LYS A 180 -3.97 -24.35 -2.29
CA LYS A 180 -3.65 -24.41 -3.72
C LYS A 180 -4.69 -23.68 -4.55
N GLU A 181 -5.97 -23.97 -4.32
CA GLU A 181 -7.08 -23.31 -5.03
C GLU A 181 -7.09 -21.81 -4.77
N SER A 182 -6.77 -21.41 -3.52
CA SER A 182 -6.74 -20.01 -3.11
C SER A 182 -5.64 -19.23 -3.82
N TYR A 183 -4.38 -19.71 -3.87
CA TYR A 183 -3.32 -18.95 -4.56
C TYR A 183 -3.51 -18.95 -6.08
N ILE A 184 -4.04 -20.03 -6.67
CA ILE A 184 -4.37 -20.06 -8.11
C ILE A 184 -5.42 -18.99 -8.42
N THR A 185 -6.44 -18.87 -7.57
CA THR A 185 -7.47 -17.84 -7.73
C THR A 185 -6.88 -16.43 -7.59
N ALA A 186 -5.95 -16.22 -6.66
CA ALA A 186 -5.27 -14.93 -6.47
C ALA A 186 -4.45 -14.49 -7.70
N PHE A 187 -3.98 -15.44 -8.51
CA PHE A 187 -3.22 -15.19 -9.75
C PHE A 187 -3.97 -15.60 -11.02
N LYS A 188 -5.31 -15.73 -10.99
CA LYS A 188 -6.09 -16.25 -12.12
C LYS A 188 -5.94 -15.43 -13.42
N ASP A 189 -5.67 -14.14 -13.29
CA ASP A 189 -5.53 -13.18 -14.39
C ASP A 189 -4.04 -12.85 -14.67
N ALA A 190 -3.10 -13.56 -14.02
CA ALA A 190 -1.67 -13.33 -14.22
C ALA A 190 -1.17 -14.04 -15.48
N ASP A 191 -0.35 -13.35 -16.29
CA ASP A 191 0.29 -13.93 -17.47
C ASP A 191 1.25 -15.08 -17.11
N VAL A 192 1.89 -14.99 -15.93
CA VAL A 192 2.84 -15.98 -15.42
C VAL A 192 2.54 -16.26 -13.95
N MET A 193 2.40 -17.56 -13.64
CA MET A 193 2.21 -18.02 -12.27
C MET A 193 3.51 -17.91 -11.46
N PRO A 194 3.50 -17.27 -10.28
CA PRO A 194 4.66 -17.27 -9.40
C PRO A 194 5.06 -18.68 -8.97
N VAL A 195 6.37 -18.93 -8.90
CA VAL A 195 6.93 -20.22 -8.47
C VAL A 195 7.33 -20.24 -6.99
N ALA A 196 7.37 -19.08 -6.35
CA ALA A 196 7.68 -18.89 -4.94
C ALA A 196 7.03 -17.62 -4.41
N SER A 197 7.03 -17.46 -3.09
CA SER A 197 6.54 -16.24 -2.40
C SER A 197 7.47 -15.03 -2.60
N VAL A 198 8.76 -15.27 -2.89
CA VAL A 198 9.79 -14.25 -3.21
C VAL A 198 10.72 -14.78 -4.31
N TYR A 199 11.40 -13.89 -5.04
CA TYR A 199 12.32 -14.22 -6.14
C TYR A 199 13.79 -13.98 -5.80
#